data_AF-A0A967SPR1-F1
#
_entry.id   AF-A0A967SPR1-F1
#
_cell.length_a   1.000
_cell.length_b   1.000
_cell.length_c   1.000
_cell.angle_alpha   90.00
_cell.angle_beta   90.00
_cell.angle_gamma   90.00
#
_symmetry.space_group_name_H-M   'P 1'
#
loop_
_entity.id
_entity.type
_entity.pdbx_description
1 polymer ?
#
loop_
_entity_poly.entity_id
_entity_poly.type
_entity_poly.pdbx_seq_one_letter_code
_entity_poly.pdbx_strand_id
1 'polypeptide(L)'
;MSPATSPVKAERGRRSLEVSLVRDWEPNRVYVVEVRPLFRDLFGNQRREPIRLVFSTGAAIPETAVAGFVRDPLTAEPAEGARIEARSRQDSAAYVAIADSSGFFALSYLPPGAFDLTAWLDQDRDRATDFFEAQDTAGAEVGVGDTVVVELAVLPRDSTPARLARAEAVDSVRVRLVFDDYFPVGEPDGRARLFRAADSSLVSAATLLHGARLDSILAAEREARAALEAARRADSLAALGDTIPAEAPADTADPRAAGDPGRVRPGAGALDRRQLPLPSRELIMLLPAPLTPDSTYIVVVEGVTNIRDVPGGGGTARFVAPPLPPPPEAPPPDTTAGDTAATPSPPRARRDLRPRPG
;
A
#
# COMPACT_ATOMS: atom_id res chain seq x y z
N MET A 1 -0.29 19.47 -28.15
CA MET A 1 -0.45 20.94 -28.13
C MET A 1 -1.36 21.30 -26.97
N SER A 2 -1.02 22.38 -26.27
CA SER A 2 -1.80 22.96 -25.19
C SER A 2 -1.88 24.46 -25.39
N PRO A 3 -3.04 25.11 -25.22
CA PRO A 3 -4.38 24.53 -25.09
C PRO A 3 -4.81 23.76 -26.36
N ALA A 4 -5.77 22.84 -26.24
CA ALA A 4 -6.34 22.08 -27.34
C ALA A 4 -7.56 22.81 -27.96
N THR A 5 -7.29 23.84 -28.77
CA THR A 5 -8.33 24.70 -29.39
C THR A 5 -8.88 24.15 -30.70
N SER A 6 -8.10 23.34 -31.41
CA SER A 6 -8.45 22.74 -32.70
C SER A 6 -7.61 21.48 -32.95
N PRO A 7 -8.08 20.52 -33.77
CA PRO A 7 -7.25 19.39 -34.18
C PRO A 7 -5.94 19.86 -34.80
N VAL A 8 -4.85 19.21 -34.39
CA VAL A 8 -3.50 19.47 -34.88
C VAL A 8 -3.27 18.68 -36.15
N LYS A 9 -2.82 19.36 -37.21
CA LYS A 9 -2.29 18.77 -38.44
C LYS A 9 -0.77 18.86 -38.40
N ALA A 10 -0.11 17.74 -38.67
CA ALA A 10 1.35 17.68 -38.74
C ALA A 10 1.76 17.14 -40.09
N GLU A 11 2.55 17.92 -40.83
CA GLU A 11 3.06 17.56 -42.14
C GLU A 11 4.58 17.47 -42.12
N ARG A 12 5.11 16.36 -42.63
CA ARG A 12 6.56 16.15 -42.72
C ARG A 12 7.07 16.67 -44.05
N GLY A 13 7.86 17.73 -44.01
CA GLY A 13 8.70 18.16 -45.13
C GLY A 13 10.03 17.41 -45.19
N ARG A 14 10.84 17.67 -46.23
CA ARG A 14 12.18 17.05 -46.37
C ARG A 14 13.15 17.44 -45.24
N ARG A 15 13.00 18.64 -44.68
CA ARG A 15 13.88 19.21 -43.63
C ARG A 15 13.11 19.94 -42.52
N SER A 16 11.79 19.82 -42.51
CA SER A 16 10.89 20.54 -41.60
C SER A 16 9.76 19.63 -41.15
N LEU A 17 9.23 19.91 -39.96
CA LEU A 17 7.93 19.43 -39.51
C LEU A 17 7.05 20.67 -39.40
N GLU A 18 5.99 20.73 -40.18
CA GLU A 18 5.03 21.82 -40.12
C GLU A 18 3.86 21.38 -39.24
N VAL A 19 3.60 22.16 -38.19
CA VAL A 19 2.50 21.92 -37.25
C VAL A 19 1.52 23.06 -37.42
N SER A 20 0.32 22.74 -37.88
CA SER A 20 -0.77 23.68 -38.08
C SER A 20 -2.02 23.20 -37.37
N LEU A 21 -2.99 24.10 -37.23
CA LEU A 21 -4.30 23.79 -36.71
C LEU A 21 -5.33 23.81 -37.83
N VAL A 22 -6.38 22.98 -37.70
CA VAL A 22 -7.49 22.98 -38.67
C VAL A 22 -8.22 24.33 -38.67
N ARG A 23 -8.26 25.00 -37.52
CA ARG A 23 -8.72 26.40 -37.37
C ARG A 23 -7.54 27.28 -36.98
N ASP A 24 -7.59 28.57 -37.30
CA ASP A 24 -6.54 29.52 -36.92
C ASP A 24 -6.27 29.55 -35.40
N TRP A 25 -5.09 30.04 -35.03
CA TRP A 25 -4.70 30.26 -33.64
C TRP A 25 -5.65 31.28 -32.99
N GLU A 26 -6.17 30.96 -31.81
CA GLU A 26 -6.99 31.90 -31.06
C GLU A 26 -6.12 33.08 -30.59
N PRO A 27 -6.62 34.33 -30.68
CA PRO A 27 -5.89 35.51 -30.24
C PRO A 27 -5.76 35.53 -28.71
N ASN A 28 -4.78 36.30 -28.21
CA ASN A 28 -4.58 36.54 -26.78
C ASN A 28 -4.44 35.25 -25.94
N ARG A 29 -3.63 34.30 -26.43
CA ARG A 29 -3.43 32.99 -25.80
C ARG A 29 -1.95 32.60 -25.81
N VAL A 30 -1.56 31.79 -24.84
CA VAL A 30 -0.24 31.15 -24.79
C VAL A 30 -0.38 29.71 -25.27
N TYR A 31 0.48 29.32 -26.22
CA TYR A 31 0.52 27.98 -26.78
C TYR A 31 1.83 27.30 -26.42
N VAL A 32 1.70 26.04 -26.01
CA VAL A 32 2.79 25.08 -25.83
C VAL A 32 2.63 23.98 -26.87
N VAL A 33 3.58 23.92 -27.81
CA VAL A 33 3.67 22.86 -28.80
C VAL A 33 4.81 21.95 -28.40
N GLU A 34 4.47 20.70 -28.09
CA GLU A 34 5.44 19.66 -27.79
C GLU A 34 5.40 18.58 -28.86
N VAL A 35 6.57 18.28 -29.41
CA VAL A 35 6.79 17.21 -30.39
C VAL A 35 7.59 16.13 -29.69
N ARG A 36 6.92 15.03 -29.33
CA ARG A 36 7.55 13.88 -28.69
C ARG A 36 8.59 13.22 -29.60
N PRO A 37 9.60 12.53 -29.03
CA PRO A 37 10.66 11.83 -29.76
C PRO A 37 10.18 10.56 -30.52
N LEU A 38 9.12 10.67 -31.32
CA LEU A 38 8.55 9.57 -32.10
C LEU A 38 9.16 9.44 -33.51
N PHE A 39 9.94 10.44 -33.94
CA PHE A 39 10.49 10.49 -35.29
C PHE A 39 11.93 9.95 -35.33
N ARG A 40 12.19 9.11 -36.34
CA ARG A 40 13.54 8.68 -36.72
C ARG A 40 14.00 9.47 -37.94
N ASP A 41 15.26 9.88 -37.95
CA ASP A 41 15.86 10.47 -39.15
C ASP A 41 16.12 9.39 -40.23
N LEU A 42 16.61 9.81 -41.40
CA LEU A 42 16.89 8.91 -42.53
C LEU A 42 18.03 7.92 -42.27
N PHE A 43 18.79 8.12 -41.19
CA PHE A 43 19.89 7.25 -40.76
C PHE A 43 19.48 6.37 -39.57
N GLY A 44 18.19 6.40 -39.18
CA GLY A 44 17.66 5.60 -38.09
C GLY A 44 17.92 6.19 -36.70
N ASN A 45 18.48 7.40 -36.59
CA ASN A 45 18.68 8.06 -35.30
C ASN A 45 17.33 8.56 -34.78
N GLN A 46 17.02 8.19 -33.54
CA GLN A 46 15.87 8.71 -32.80
C GLN A 46 16.38 9.76 -31.81
N ARG A 47 15.76 10.95 -31.81
CA ARG A 47 15.99 11.90 -30.72
C ARG A 47 15.47 11.31 -29.42
N ARG A 48 16.12 11.61 -28.29
CA ARG A 48 15.67 11.18 -26.96
C ARG A 48 14.84 12.24 -26.24
N GLU A 49 15.06 13.50 -26.59
CA GLU A 49 14.41 14.65 -25.96
C GLU A 49 13.25 15.19 -26.83
N PRO A 50 12.16 15.63 -26.20
CA PRO A 50 11.06 16.30 -26.89
C PRO A 50 11.48 17.70 -27.37
N ILE A 51 10.89 18.17 -28.46
CA ILE A 51 10.99 19.57 -28.88
C ILE A 51 9.81 20.32 -28.29
N ARG A 52 10.09 21.34 -27.48
CA ARG A 52 9.07 22.20 -26.86
C ARG A 52 9.19 23.62 -27.39
N LEU A 53 8.10 24.16 -27.92
CA LEU A 53 7.97 25.54 -28.36
C LEU A 53 6.87 26.22 -27.56
N VAL A 54 7.17 27.38 -26.99
CA VAL A 54 6.21 28.22 -26.26
C VAL A 54 6.13 29.55 -26.97
N PHE A 55 4.92 30.00 -27.30
CA PHE A 55 4.70 31.30 -27.92
C PHE A 55 3.34 31.88 -27.51
N SER A 56 3.16 33.17 -27.75
CA SER A 56 1.94 33.90 -27.42
C SER A 56 1.35 34.56 -28.66
N THR A 57 0.02 34.58 -28.75
CA THR A 57 -0.78 35.31 -29.75
C THR A 57 -1.32 36.64 -29.20
N GLY A 58 -0.75 37.16 -28.11
CA GLY A 58 -1.08 38.47 -27.54
C GLY A 58 -1.13 38.53 -26.01
N ALA A 59 -1.24 37.37 -25.34
CA ALA A 59 -1.26 37.29 -23.88
C ALA A 59 0.14 37.41 -23.28
N ALA A 60 0.23 37.92 -22.05
CA ALA A 60 1.44 37.75 -21.24
C ALA A 60 1.67 36.25 -20.98
N ILE A 61 2.92 35.80 -21.03
CA ILE A 61 3.29 34.42 -20.71
C ILE A 61 3.38 34.30 -19.19
N PRO A 62 2.45 33.57 -18.52
CA PRO A 62 2.44 33.51 -17.06
C PRO A 62 3.47 32.50 -16.53
N GLU A 63 4.10 32.77 -15.40
CA GLU A 63 5.03 31.86 -14.72
C GLU A 63 4.30 30.92 -13.77
N THR A 64 3.32 30.19 -14.29
CA THR A 64 2.43 29.32 -13.52
C THR A 64 2.51 27.89 -13.98
N ALA A 65 2.23 26.95 -13.09
CA ALA A 65 2.14 25.54 -13.45
C ALA A 65 1.15 24.76 -12.58
N VAL A 66 0.61 23.69 -13.16
CA VAL A 66 0.05 22.57 -12.40
C VAL A 66 0.89 21.35 -12.75
N ALA A 67 1.55 20.77 -11.76
CA ALA A 67 2.42 19.63 -11.94
C ALA A 67 2.06 18.52 -10.95
N GLY A 68 2.52 17.31 -11.21
CA GLY A 68 2.10 16.18 -10.39
C GLY A 68 2.56 14.84 -10.88
N PHE A 69 2.02 13.80 -10.25
CA PHE A 69 2.23 12.42 -10.63
C PHE A 69 0.88 11.73 -10.86
N VAL A 70 0.83 10.90 -11.90
CA VAL A 70 -0.28 9.99 -12.17
C VAL A 70 0.20 8.56 -11.91
N ARG A 71 -0.57 7.80 -11.13
CA ARG A 71 -0.26 6.39 -10.80
C ARG A 71 -1.48 5.50 -10.89
N ASP A 72 -1.24 4.20 -11.01
CA ASP A 72 -2.24 3.19 -10.71
C ASP A 72 -2.21 2.91 -9.19
N PRO A 73 -3.29 3.20 -8.44
CA PRO A 73 -3.31 3.00 -7.00
C PRO A 73 -3.30 1.52 -6.56
N LEU A 74 -3.62 0.57 -7.45
CA LEU A 74 -3.60 -0.87 -7.11
C LEU A 74 -2.19 -1.44 -7.12
N THR A 75 -1.33 -0.92 -7.97
CA THR A 75 0.05 -1.40 -8.17
C THR A 75 1.10 -0.41 -7.66
N ALA A 76 0.71 0.84 -7.41
CA ALA A 76 1.58 1.99 -7.19
C ALA A 76 2.55 2.30 -8.35
N GLU A 77 2.34 1.68 -9.52
CA GLU A 77 3.14 1.93 -10.70
C GLU A 77 2.78 3.30 -11.32
N PRO A 78 3.75 4.01 -11.91
CA PRO A 78 3.47 5.23 -12.65
C PRO A 78 2.58 4.96 -13.87
N ALA A 79 1.60 5.82 -14.10
CA ALA A 79 0.74 5.75 -15.28
C ALA A 79 1.41 6.47 -16.46
N GLU A 80 2.45 5.85 -17.04
CA GLU A 80 3.14 6.39 -18.20
C GLU A 80 2.18 6.65 -19.36
N GLY A 81 2.31 7.82 -19.99
CA GLY A 81 1.50 8.18 -21.15
C GLY A 81 0.07 8.57 -20.82
N ALA A 82 -0.32 8.60 -19.54
CA ALA A 82 -1.58 9.19 -19.13
C ALA A 82 -1.71 10.60 -19.70
N ARG A 83 -2.88 10.90 -20.25
CA ARG A 83 -3.25 12.20 -20.75
C ARG A 83 -3.89 12.98 -19.61
N ILE A 84 -3.38 14.18 -19.35
CA ILE A 84 -3.94 15.11 -18.37
C ILE A 84 -4.55 16.27 -19.14
N GLU A 85 -5.82 16.55 -18.87
CA GLU A 85 -6.51 17.73 -19.35
C GLU A 85 -6.95 18.58 -18.16
N ALA A 86 -6.47 19.82 -18.10
CA ALA A 86 -6.98 20.84 -17.20
C ALA A 86 -7.96 21.72 -17.98
N ARG A 87 -9.24 21.63 -17.65
CA ARG A 87 -10.29 22.46 -18.22
C ARG A 87 -10.51 23.69 -17.34
N SER A 88 -10.29 24.87 -17.90
CA SER A 88 -10.54 26.14 -17.20
C SER A 88 -12.03 26.29 -16.91
N ARG A 89 -12.38 26.60 -15.66
CA ARG A 89 -13.76 26.87 -15.26
C ARG A 89 -14.31 28.20 -15.77
N GLN A 90 -13.43 29.10 -16.22
CA GLN A 90 -13.82 30.43 -16.68
C GLN A 90 -14.23 30.43 -18.16
N ASP A 91 -13.48 29.73 -19.01
CA ASP A 91 -13.63 29.77 -20.48
C ASP A 91 -13.70 28.37 -21.12
N SER A 92 -13.76 27.30 -20.31
CA SER A 92 -13.80 25.91 -20.76
C SER A 92 -12.61 25.44 -21.60
N ALA A 93 -11.53 26.22 -21.64
CA ALA A 93 -10.33 25.89 -22.40
C ALA A 93 -9.61 24.68 -21.82
N ALA A 94 -9.27 23.73 -22.69
CA ALA A 94 -8.58 22.51 -22.31
C ALA A 94 -7.06 22.67 -22.48
N TYR A 95 -6.32 22.61 -21.38
CA TYR A 95 -4.86 22.57 -21.37
C TYR A 95 -4.40 21.13 -21.20
N VAL A 96 -3.41 20.71 -21.97
CA VAL A 96 -3.08 19.29 -22.13
C VAL A 96 -1.62 19.02 -21.81
N ALA A 97 -1.38 17.98 -21.03
CA ALA A 97 -0.07 17.38 -20.80
C ALA A 97 -0.14 15.86 -20.94
N ILE A 98 1.01 15.22 -21.13
CA ILE A 98 1.15 13.77 -21.12
C ILE A 98 2.13 13.40 -20.02
N ALA A 99 1.79 12.41 -19.21
CA ALA A 99 2.68 11.88 -18.18
C ALA A 99 3.87 11.15 -18.81
N ASP A 100 5.06 11.37 -18.25
CA ASP A 100 6.28 10.67 -18.67
C ASP A 100 6.37 9.25 -18.06
N SER A 101 7.51 8.58 -18.27
CA SER A 101 7.75 7.22 -17.76
C SER A 101 7.80 7.11 -16.23
N SER A 102 7.95 8.23 -15.53
CA SER A 102 7.85 8.30 -14.06
C SER A 102 6.44 8.68 -13.59
N GLY A 103 5.49 8.82 -14.52
CA GLY A 103 4.13 9.29 -14.25
C GLY A 103 4.06 10.80 -13.99
N PHE A 104 5.18 11.51 -14.11
CA PHE A 104 5.23 12.95 -13.88
C PHE A 104 4.58 13.70 -15.04
N PHE A 105 3.81 14.73 -14.73
CA PHE A 105 3.27 15.65 -15.72
C PHE A 105 3.43 17.11 -15.26
N ALA A 106 3.48 18.01 -16.24
CA ALA A 106 3.46 19.44 -15.99
C ALA A 106 2.66 20.17 -17.07
N LEU A 107 1.58 20.80 -16.65
CA LEU A 107 0.91 21.85 -17.40
C LEU A 107 1.58 23.16 -17.00
N SER A 108 2.29 23.82 -17.92
CA SER A 108 2.93 25.11 -17.65
C SER A 108 2.22 26.24 -18.40
N TYR A 109 2.41 27.46 -17.92
CA TYR A 109 1.89 28.69 -18.53
C TYR A 109 0.35 28.75 -18.54
N LEU A 110 -0.31 28.21 -17.50
CA LEU A 110 -1.75 28.32 -17.37
C LEU A 110 -2.13 29.76 -16.95
N PRO A 111 -3.18 30.37 -17.51
CA PRO A 111 -3.73 31.57 -16.92
C PRO A 111 -4.12 31.33 -15.45
N PRO A 112 -3.89 32.29 -14.55
CA PRO A 112 -4.40 32.19 -13.18
C PRO A 112 -5.92 31.95 -13.17
N GLY A 113 -6.38 31.04 -12.33
CA GLY A 113 -7.79 30.64 -12.29
C GLY A 113 -8.02 29.24 -11.75
N ALA A 114 -9.28 28.81 -11.75
CA ALA A 114 -9.69 27.49 -11.32
C ALA A 114 -9.83 26.51 -12.50
N PHE A 115 -9.36 25.28 -12.30
CA PHE A 115 -9.32 24.23 -13.31
C PHE A 115 -9.91 22.92 -12.78
N ASP A 116 -10.64 22.23 -13.65
CA ASP A 116 -11.02 20.83 -13.48
C ASP A 116 -10.01 19.96 -14.23
N LEU A 117 -9.24 19.16 -13.50
CA LEU A 117 -8.30 18.20 -14.05
C LEU A 117 -9.00 16.88 -14.28
N THR A 118 -8.72 16.28 -15.43
CA THR A 118 -9.04 14.88 -15.73
C THR A 118 -7.76 14.21 -16.22
N ALA A 119 -7.36 13.13 -15.58
CA ALA A 119 -6.31 12.25 -16.07
C ALA A 119 -6.91 10.95 -16.56
N TRP A 120 -6.44 10.44 -17.69
CA TRP A 120 -6.85 9.13 -18.19
C TRP A 120 -5.79 8.45 -19.05
N LEU A 121 -5.87 7.13 -19.15
CA LEU A 121 -5.10 6.34 -20.10
C LEU A 121 -5.89 6.21 -21.41
N ASP A 122 -5.46 6.95 -22.44
CA ASP A 122 -6.00 6.96 -23.82
C ASP A 122 -5.58 5.67 -24.55
N GLN A 123 -6.29 4.57 -24.29
CA GLN A 123 -5.89 3.23 -24.71
C GLN A 123 -6.20 2.97 -26.19
N ASP A 124 -7.33 3.50 -26.67
CA ASP A 124 -7.76 3.37 -28.06
C ASP A 124 -7.26 4.51 -28.96
N ARG A 125 -6.63 5.53 -28.36
CA ARG A 125 -5.97 6.67 -29.01
C ARG A 125 -6.94 7.63 -29.69
N ASP A 126 -8.18 7.68 -29.23
CA ASP A 126 -9.19 8.59 -29.75
C ASP A 126 -9.14 9.98 -29.08
N ARG A 127 -8.39 10.11 -27.97
CA ARG A 127 -8.22 11.34 -27.17
C ARG A 127 -9.48 11.83 -26.48
N ALA A 128 -10.52 11.01 -26.42
CA ALA A 128 -11.70 11.22 -25.59
C ALA A 128 -11.52 10.47 -24.27
N THR A 129 -12.44 10.70 -23.33
CA THR A 129 -12.52 9.92 -22.10
C THR A 129 -13.67 8.94 -22.22
N ASP A 130 -13.37 7.66 -22.02
CA ASP A 130 -14.37 6.61 -22.05
C ASP A 130 -14.62 5.98 -20.68
N PHE A 131 -15.74 5.27 -20.54
CA PHE A 131 -16.13 4.65 -19.26
C PHE A 131 -15.12 3.58 -18.81
N PHE A 132 -14.59 2.81 -19.76
CA PHE A 132 -13.66 1.70 -19.48
C PHE A 132 -12.21 2.15 -19.30
N GLU A 133 -11.90 3.39 -19.67
CA GLU A 133 -10.56 3.92 -19.51
C GLU A 133 -10.28 4.26 -18.06
N ALA A 134 -9.05 3.94 -17.64
CA ALA A 134 -8.60 4.29 -16.33
C ALA A 134 -8.50 5.81 -16.21
N GLN A 135 -9.21 6.40 -15.26
CA GLN A 135 -9.31 7.84 -15.11
C GLN A 135 -9.44 8.29 -13.65
N ASP A 136 -9.11 9.56 -13.44
CA ASP A 136 -9.27 10.29 -12.19
C ASP A 136 -9.56 11.77 -12.45
N THR A 137 -10.14 12.46 -11.47
CA THR A 137 -10.48 13.88 -11.55
C THR A 137 -10.06 14.64 -10.31
N ALA A 138 -9.56 15.87 -10.47
CA ALA A 138 -9.22 16.75 -9.36
C ALA A 138 -9.52 18.21 -9.69
N GLY A 139 -9.59 19.08 -8.67
CA GLY A 139 -9.63 20.53 -8.85
C GLY A 139 -8.26 21.15 -8.56
N ALA A 140 -7.92 22.23 -9.27
CA ALA A 140 -6.78 23.07 -8.94
C ALA A 140 -7.13 24.57 -9.04
N GLU A 141 -6.64 25.36 -8.09
CA GLU A 141 -6.72 26.81 -8.11
C GLU A 141 -5.31 27.37 -8.28
N VAL A 142 -5.06 28.06 -9.39
CA VAL A 142 -3.72 28.54 -9.77
C VAL A 142 -3.65 30.06 -9.56
N GLY A 143 -2.78 30.48 -8.64
CA GLY A 143 -2.44 31.90 -8.44
C GLY A 143 -1.40 32.45 -9.43
N VAL A 144 -1.13 33.75 -9.37
CA VAL A 144 -0.06 34.38 -10.16
C VAL A 144 1.30 33.90 -9.64
N GLY A 145 2.15 33.38 -10.53
CA GLY A 145 3.48 32.87 -10.16
C GLY A 145 3.45 31.54 -9.39
N ASP A 146 2.28 30.89 -9.33
CA ASP A 146 2.05 29.72 -8.49
C ASP A 146 2.34 28.40 -9.22
N THR A 147 2.76 27.39 -8.46
CA THR A 147 2.88 26.01 -8.91
C THR A 147 2.07 25.10 -8.01
N VAL A 148 0.95 24.60 -8.52
CA VAL A 148 0.07 23.68 -7.79
C VAL A 148 0.53 22.24 -8.02
N VAL A 149 0.70 21.48 -6.94
CA VAL A 149 1.08 20.07 -7.00
C VAL A 149 -0.16 19.19 -6.77
N VAL A 150 -0.44 18.27 -7.68
CA VAL A 150 -1.58 17.34 -7.61
C VAL A 150 -1.11 15.89 -7.74
N GLU A 151 -1.74 14.97 -7.03
CA GLU A 151 -1.59 13.54 -7.25
C GLU A 151 -2.88 12.98 -7.85
N LEU A 152 -2.75 12.21 -8.92
CA LEU A 152 -3.87 11.58 -9.63
C LEU A 152 -3.71 10.07 -9.61
N ALA A 153 -4.79 9.36 -9.34
CA ALA A 153 -4.86 7.92 -9.21
C ALA A 153 -5.83 7.32 -10.24
N VAL A 154 -5.31 6.95 -11.41
CA VAL A 154 -6.14 6.47 -12.51
C VAL A 154 -6.58 5.03 -12.26
N LEU A 155 -7.89 4.81 -12.33
CA LEU A 155 -8.51 3.51 -12.22
C LEU A 155 -9.67 3.42 -13.22
N PRO A 156 -10.09 2.24 -13.67
CA PRO A 156 -11.32 2.13 -14.44
C PRO A 156 -12.51 2.68 -13.65
N ARG A 157 -13.55 3.18 -14.33
CA ARG A 157 -14.81 3.48 -13.63
C ARG A 157 -15.46 2.17 -13.22
N ASP A 158 -15.93 2.15 -11.98
CA ASP A 158 -16.75 1.08 -11.45
C ASP A 158 -17.97 1.71 -10.77
N SER A 159 -19.15 1.14 -11.01
CA SER A 159 -20.40 1.54 -10.39
C SER A 159 -21.01 0.42 -9.56
N THR A 160 -20.30 -0.69 -9.40
CA THR A 160 -20.75 -1.86 -8.65
C THR A 160 -20.21 -1.78 -7.23
N PRO A 161 -21.05 -2.02 -6.20
CA PRO A 161 -20.57 -2.10 -4.83
C PRO A 161 -19.72 -3.36 -4.61
N ALA A 162 -18.74 -3.30 -3.70
CA ALA A 162 -17.94 -4.46 -3.31
C ALA A 162 -18.83 -5.58 -2.74
N ARG A 163 -18.74 -6.79 -3.30
CA ARG A 163 -19.53 -7.96 -2.87
C ARG A 163 -18.67 -8.97 -2.16
N LEU A 164 -19.17 -9.45 -1.02
CA LEU A 164 -18.53 -10.53 -0.28
C LEU A 164 -18.57 -11.82 -1.10
N ALA A 165 -17.41 -12.28 -1.56
CA ALA A 165 -17.28 -13.49 -2.35
C ALA A 165 -17.19 -14.73 -1.45
N ARG A 166 -16.41 -14.65 -0.35
CA ARG A 166 -16.28 -15.75 0.62
C ARG A 166 -15.74 -15.27 1.96
N ALA A 167 -15.86 -16.15 2.96
CA ALA A 167 -15.28 -15.97 4.28
C ALA A 167 -14.54 -17.24 4.72
N GLU A 168 -13.46 -17.07 5.45
CA GLU A 168 -12.59 -18.17 5.89
C GLU A 168 -12.07 -17.86 7.28
N ALA A 169 -12.15 -18.82 8.21
CA ALA A 169 -11.52 -18.65 9.52
C ALA A 169 -9.99 -18.75 9.37
N VAL A 170 -9.28 -17.72 9.83
CA VAL A 170 -7.81 -17.72 9.90
C VAL A 170 -7.37 -18.41 11.18
N ASP A 171 -8.05 -18.09 12.28
CA ASP A 171 -7.89 -18.71 13.59
C ASP A 171 -9.22 -18.63 14.37
N SER A 172 -9.19 -18.87 15.68
CA SER A 172 -10.39 -18.83 16.52
C SER A 172 -10.98 -17.43 16.71
N VAL A 173 -10.26 -16.34 16.46
CA VAL A 173 -10.73 -14.96 16.67
C VAL A 173 -10.68 -14.08 15.41
N ARG A 174 -10.15 -14.61 14.31
CA ARG A 174 -9.98 -13.89 13.03
C ARG A 174 -10.66 -14.62 11.90
N VAL A 175 -11.51 -13.90 11.18
CA VAL A 175 -12.14 -14.39 9.95
C VAL A 175 -11.72 -13.48 8.81
N ARG A 176 -11.11 -14.06 7.78
CA ARG A 176 -10.79 -13.37 6.53
C ARG A 176 -12.03 -13.32 5.66
N LEU A 177 -12.36 -12.12 5.20
CA LEU A 177 -13.45 -11.80 4.31
C LEU A 177 -12.86 -11.37 2.96
N VAL A 178 -13.19 -12.09 1.89
CA VAL A 178 -12.67 -11.83 0.55
C VAL A 178 -13.79 -11.26 -0.30
N PHE A 179 -13.53 -10.10 -0.90
CA PHE A 179 -14.45 -9.39 -1.78
C PHE A 179 -14.00 -9.48 -3.24
N ASP A 180 -14.90 -9.18 -4.16
CA ASP A 180 -14.59 -9.08 -5.60
C ASP A 180 -13.90 -7.76 -5.98
N ASP A 181 -13.99 -6.74 -5.11
CA ASP A 181 -13.44 -5.40 -5.34
C ASP A 181 -12.48 -4.93 -4.22
N TYR A 182 -11.68 -3.91 -4.52
CA TYR A 182 -10.68 -3.33 -3.63
C TYR A 182 -11.30 -2.29 -2.69
N PHE A 183 -10.69 -2.14 -1.52
CA PHE A 183 -11.05 -1.13 -0.53
C PHE A 183 -10.01 0.00 -0.50
N PRO A 184 -10.42 1.25 -0.19
CA PRO A 184 -9.48 2.33 0.01
C PRO A 184 -8.55 2.01 1.19
N VAL A 185 -7.34 2.57 1.15
CA VAL A 185 -6.40 2.42 2.27
C VAL A 185 -6.90 3.27 3.44
N GLY A 186 -7.19 2.65 4.58
CA GLY A 186 -7.69 3.38 5.74
C GLY A 186 -8.40 2.48 6.74
N GLU A 187 -9.34 3.05 7.47
CA GLU A 187 -10.31 2.28 8.25
C GLU A 187 -11.48 1.90 7.32
N PRO A 188 -11.89 0.62 7.27
CA PRO A 188 -12.99 0.22 6.42
C PRO A 188 -14.31 0.69 7.03
N ASP A 189 -15.19 1.22 6.17
CA ASP A 189 -16.59 1.47 6.54
C ASP A 189 -17.36 0.17 6.75
N GLY A 190 -18.59 0.30 7.24
CA GLY A 190 -19.55 -0.80 7.30
C GLY A 190 -19.50 -1.60 8.60
N ARG A 191 -20.29 -2.67 8.63
CA ARG A 191 -20.49 -3.49 9.82
C ARG A 191 -20.54 -4.96 9.43
N ALA A 192 -20.01 -5.80 10.30
CA ALA A 192 -20.06 -7.24 10.10
C ALA A 192 -20.64 -7.94 11.33
N ARG A 193 -21.57 -8.86 11.06
CA ARG A 193 -22.30 -9.64 12.07
C ARG A 193 -22.07 -11.11 11.80
N LEU A 194 -21.81 -11.86 12.86
CA LEU A 194 -21.58 -13.29 12.82
C LEU A 194 -22.77 -14.02 13.43
N PHE A 195 -23.31 -14.99 12.71
CA PHE A 195 -24.40 -15.85 13.14
C PHE A 195 -23.96 -17.31 13.17
N ARG A 196 -24.47 -18.09 14.11
CA ARG A 196 -24.29 -19.54 14.11
C ARG A 196 -25.22 -20.15 13.06
N ALA A 197 -24.71 -21.00 12.18
CA ALA A 197 -25.52 -21.53 11.08
C ALA A 197 -26.63 -22.48 11.55
N ALA A 198 -26.45 -23.14 12.70
CA ALA A 198 -27.40 -24.11 13.23
C ALA A 198 -28.73 -23.49 13.67
N ASP A 199 -28.70 -22.27 14.22
CA ASP A 199 -29.86 -21.63 14.86
C ASP A 199 -30.05 -20.15 14.47
N SER A 200 -29.18 -19.62 13.60
CA SER A 200 -29.16 -18.20 13.21
C SER A 200 -29.05 -17.23 14.41
N SER A 201 -28.55 -17.70 15.55
CA SER A 201 -28.30 -16.84 16.70
C SER A 201 -27.14 -15.90 16.41
N LEU A 202 -27.27 -14.63 16.81
CA LEU A 202 -26.19 -13.66 16.70
C LEU A 202 -25.09 -14.03 17.70
N VAL A 203 -23.90 -14.30 17.17
CA VAL A 203 -22.70 -14.61 17.95
C VAL A 203 -22.01 -13.33 18.36
N SER A 204 -21.80 -12.41 17.40
CA SER A 204 -21.11 -11.15 17.67
C SER A 204 -21.32 -10.10 16.58
N ALA A 205 -21.23 -8.83 16.97
CA ALA A 205 -20.91 -7.72 16.09
C ALA A 205 -19.40 -7.48 16.18
N ALA A 206 -18.73 -7.53 15.03
CA ALA A 206 -17.28 -7.58 14.98
C ALA A 206 -16.68 -6.36 14.28
N THR A 207 -15.44 -6.04 14.65
CA THR A 207 -14.68 -4.93 14.06
C THR A 207 -14.05 -5.41 12.75
N LEU A 208 -14.12 -4.57 11.72
CA LEU A 208 -13.46 -4.80 10.43
C LEU A 208 -12.11 -4.08 10.40
N LEU A 209 -11.09 -4.74 9.85
CA LEU A 209 -9.75 -4.18 9.63
C LEU A 209 -9.23 -4.61 8.26
N HIS A 210 -8.31 -3.84 7.67
CA HIS A 210 -7.52 -4.34 6.55
C HIS A 210 -6.47 -5.35 7.01
N GLY A 211 -6.16 -6.35 6.17
CA GLY A 211 -5.09 -7.32 6.44
C GLY A 211 -3.75 -6.66 6.76
N ALA A 212 -3.30 -5.71 5.92
CA ALA A 212 -2.04 -5.00 6.13
C ALA A 212 -1.99 -4.20 7.45
N ARG A 213 -3.15 -3.67 7.90
CA ARG A 213 -3.25 -3.00 9.19
C ARG A 213 -3.12 -3.99 10.34
N LEU A 214 -3.76 -5.16 10.23
CA LEU A 214 -3.61 -6.23 11.20
C LEU A 214 -2.16 -6.71 11.27
N ASP A 215 -1.50 -6.94 10.14
CA ASP A 215 -0.10 -7.39 10.10
C ASP A 215 0.83 -6.38 10.79
N SER A 216 0.58 -5.08 10.59
CA SER A 216 1.30 -4.01 11.27
C SER A 216 1.08 -4.03 12.79
N ILE A 217 -0.15 -4.27 13.25
CA ILE A 217 -0.48 -4.40 14.68
C ILE A 217 0.24 -5.62 15.27
N LEU A 218 0.19 -6.77 14.57
CA LEU A 218 0.84 -8.00 15.02
C LEU A 218 2.37 -7.88 15.07
N ALA A 219 2.98 -7.19 14.10
CA ALA A 219 4.41 -6.92 14.11
C ALA A 219 4.80 -6.06 15.33
N ALA A 220 4.07 -4.98 15.58
CA ALA A 220 4.30 -4.12 16.74
C ALA A 220 4.13 -4.88 18.08
N GLU A 221 3.13 -5.77 18.19
CA GLU A 221 2.96 -6.62 19.37
C GLU A 221 4.15 -7.57 19.58
N ARG A 222 4.66 -8.19 18.52
CA ARG A 222 5.83 -9.09 18.59
C ARG A 222 7.08 -8.33 19.03
N GLU A 223 7.32 -7.15 18.48
CA GLU A 223 8.43 -6.28 18.87
C GLU A 223 8.33 -5.86 20.34
N ALA A 224 7.13 -5.47 20.80
CA ALA A 224 6.90 -5.12 22.20
C ALA A 224 7.13 -6.31 23.16
N ARG A 225 6.68 -7.52 22.78
CA ARG A 225 6.95 -8.74 23.56
C ARG A 225 8.45 -9.06 23.61
N ALA A 226 9.13 -8.99 22.47
CA ALA A 226 10.57 -9.22 22.38
C ALA A 226 11.36 -8.19 23.22
N ALA A 227 10.94 -6.92 23.23
CA ALA A 227 11.54 -5.88 24.06
C ALA A 227 11.34 -6.14 25.56
N LEU A 228 10.14 -6.57 25.98
CA LEU A 228 9.85 -6.93 27.36
C LEU A 228 10.68 -8.15 27.81
N GLU A 229 10.79 -9.17 26.97
CA GLU A 229 11.63 -10.33 27.25
C GLU A 229 13.12 -9.97 27.30
N ALA A 230 13.59 -9.06 26.45
CA ALA A 230 14.94 -8.55 26.50
C ALA A 230 15.23 -7.78 27.79
N ALA A 231 14.30 -6.95 28.24
CA ALA A 231 14.39 -6.26 29.53
C ALA A 231 14.45 -7.25 30.70
N ARG A 232 13.56 -8.25 30.73
CA ARG A 232 13.61 -9.33 31.76
C ARG A 232 14.91 -10.12 31.73
N ARG A 233 15.47 -10.39 30.55
CA ARG A 233 16.78 -11.03 30.41
C ARG A 233 17.91 -10.14 30.93
N ALA A 234 17.86 -8.83 30.67
CA ALA A 234 18.82 -7.88 31.21
C ALA A 234 18.73 -7.79 32.74
N ASP A 235 17.53 -7.73 33.31
CA ASP A 235 17.30 -7.71 34.77
C ASP A 235 17.80 -9.00 35.43
N SER A 236 17.56 -10.17 34.83
CA SER A 236 18.05 -11.44 35.36
C SER A 236 19.57 -11.59 35.24
N LEU A 237 20.20 -11.07 34.19
CA LEU A 237 21.66 -11.00 34.09
C LEU A 237 22.26 -10.00 35.10
N ALA A 238 21.61 -8.86 35.36
CA ALA A 238 22.02 -7.90 36.38
C ALA A 238 21.89 -8.49 37.79
N ALA A 239 20.81 -9.21 38.08
CA ALA A 239 20.61 -9.92 39.36
C ALA A 239 21.64 -11.03 39.59
N LEU A 240 22.14 -11.69 38.53
CA LEU A 240 23.25 -12.64 38.62
C LEU A 240 24.61 -11.93 38.79
N GLY A 241 24.79 -10.76 38.18
CA GLY A 241 25.98 -9.93 38.33
C GLY A 241 26.17 -9.36 39.74
N ASP A 242 25.10 -9.25 40.53
CA ASP A 242 25.11 -8.74 41.91
C ASP A 242 25.71 -9.74 42.93
N THR A 243 26.14 -10.92 42.48
CA THR A 243 26.91 -11.90 43.29
C THR A 243 28.43 -11.89 43.03
N ILE A 244 28.94 -10.91 42.28
CA ILE A 244 30.37 -10.68 42.10
C ILE A 244 30.69 -9.24 42.50
N PRO A 245 31.57 -8.99 43.49
CA PRO A 245 32.01 -7.63 43.78
C PRO A 245 32.74 -7.09 42.54
N ALA A 246 32.12 -6.14 41.84
CA ALA A 246 32.79 -5.40 40.79
C ALA A 246 33.73 -4.37 41.45
N GLU A 247 35.01 -4.71 41.52
CA GLU A 247 36.07 -3.72 41.71
C GLU A 247 36.03 -2.75 40.52
N ALA A 248 35.71 -1.49 40.81
CA ALA A 248 35.76 -0.41 39.85
C ALA A 248 37.22 -0.09 39.48
N PRO A 249 37.55 0.09 38.19
CA PRO A 249 38.68 0.91 37.82
C PRO A 249 38.21 2.32 37.47
N ALA A 250 38.94 3.27 38.05
CA ALA A 250 38.81 4.70 37.87
C ALA A 250 39.05 5.16 36.42
N ASP A 251 38.27 6.18 36.05
CA ASP A 251 38.71 7.44 35.46
C ASP A 251 39.87 7.42 34.45
N THR A 252 39.55 7.69 33.19
CA THR A 252 40.35 8.60 32.36
C THR A 252 39.45 9.25 31.31
N ALA A 253 38.94 10.42 31.65
CA ALA A 253 38.46 11.38 30.67
C ALA A 253 39.65 11.90 29.83
N ASP A 254 39.55 11.78 28.51
CA ASP A 254 40.40 12.53 27.58
C ASP A 254 39.52 13.47 26.73
N PRO A 255 39.58 14.80 26.96
CA PRO A 255 38.84 15.78 26.20
C PRO A 255 39.74 16.40 25.13
N ARG A 256 39.65 15.98 23.86
CA ARG A 256 40.02 16.78 22.68
C ARG A 256 39.84 16.00 21.37
N ALA A 257 38.74 16.26 20.68
CA ALA A 257 38.66 16.22 19.21
C ALA A 257 37.45 17.04 18.75
N ALA A 258 37.55 18.35 18.91
CA ALA A 258 36.76 19.31 18.16
C ALA A 258 37.44 19.55 16.81
N GLY A 259 36.73 19.32 15.70
CA GLY A 259 37.17 19.72 14.36
C GLY A 259 36.50 18.92 13.25
N ASP A 260 35.36 19.39 12.74
CA ASP A 260 35.21 19.96 11.38
C ASP A 260 33.73 20.05 10.95
N PRO A 261 33.12 21.25 10.86
CA PRO A 261 31.78 21.45 10.33
C PRO A 261 31.85 21.67 8.82
N GLY A 262 31.91 20.60 8.04
CA GLY A 262 32.22 20.74 6.62
C GLY A 262 31.85 19.56 5.72
N ARG A 263 30.75 18.85 6.00
CA ARG A 263 30.23 17.87 5.05
C ARG A 263 28.72 18.02 4.88
N VAL A 264 28.37 18.79 3.84
CA VAL A 264 27.03 18.86 3.26
C VAL A 264 26.57 17.43 2.99
N ARG A 265 25.61 16.96 3.79
CA ARG A 265 24.84 15.76 3.50
C ARG A 265 24.08 15.99 2.19
N PRO A 266 24.11 15.06 1.22
CA PRO A 266 23.13 15.07 0.14
C PRO A 266 21.74 15.09 0.76
N GLY A 267 20.86 15.92 0.19
CA GLY A 267 19.56 16.28 0.74
C GLY A 267 18.79 15.09 1.32
N ALA A 268 18.48 15.21 2.60
CA ALA A 268 17.29 14.60 3.18
C ALA A 268 16.07 15.16 2.45
N GLY A 269 15.72 14.50 1.36
CA GLY A 269 14.54 14.72 0.54
C GLY A 269 14.12 13.46 -0.23
N ALA A 270 14.75 12.31 0.05
CA ALA A 270 14.07 11.05 -0.13
C ALA A 270 12.92 11.06 0.87
N LEU A 271 11.75 11.44 0.39
CA LEU A 271 10.50 11.22 1.08
C LEU A 271 10.51 9.76 1.51
N ASP A 272 10.78 9.52 2.79
CA ASP A 272 10.41 8.29 3.48
C ASP A 272 8.87 8.30 3.59
N ARG A 273 8.21 8.28 2.42
CA ARG A 273 6.86 7.78 2.29
C ARG A 273 7.01 6.33 2.63
N ARG A 274 6.88 5.98 3.92
CA ARG A 274 6.50 4.64 4.35
C ARG A 274 5.50 4.17 3.30
N GLN A 275 5.89 3.19 2.48
CA GLN A 275 5.07 2.73 1.37
C GLN A 275 3.69 2.45 1.95
N LEU A 276 2.73 3.32 1.64
CA LEU A 276 1.38 3.14 2.11
C LEU A 276 0.95 1.78 1.58
N PRO A 277 0.40 0.91 2.42
CA PRO A 277 0.03 -0.43 1.98
C PRO A 277 -0.90 -0.31 0.79
N LEU A 278 -0.69 -1.14 -0.22
CA LEU A 278 -1.57 -1.17 -1.38
C LEU A 278 -2.99 -1.54 -0.95
N PRO A 279 -4.02 -1.01 -1.65
CA PRO A 279 -5.40 -1.45 -1.50
C PRO A 279 -5.53 -2.97 -1.53
N SER A 280 -6.42 -3.51 -0.69
CA SER A 280 -6.70 -4.94 -0.62
C SER A 280 -8.16 -5.24 -0.93
N ARG A 281 -8.44 -6.45 -1.45
CA ARG A 281 -9.79 -7.03 -1.54
C ARG A 281 -10.18 -7.81 -0.28
N GLU A 282 -9.32 -7.77 0.73
CA GLU A 282 -9.45 -8.55 1.94
C GLU A 282 -9.67 -7.63 3.13
N LEU A 283 -10.71 -7.96 3.91
CA LEU A 283 -10.95 -7.43 5.24
C LEU A 283 -10.86 -8.57 6.26
N ILE A 284 -10.41 -8.26 7.45
CA ILE A 284 -10.37 -9.17 8.58
C ILE A 284 -11.43 -8.74 9.58
N MET A 285 -12.33 -9.66 9.88
CA MET A 285 -13.26 -9.56 10.99
C MET A 285 -12.56 -10.03 12.27
N LEU A 286 -12.44 -9.14 13.25
CA LEU A 286 -11.95 -9.45 14.59
C LEU A 286 -13.12 -9.75 15.54
N LEU A 287 -13.09 -10.94 16.12
CA LEU A 287 -14.10 -11.43 17.04
C LEU A 287 -13.70 -11.12 18.50
N PRO A 288 -14.63 -10.67 19.35
CA PRO A 288 -14.37 -10.45 20.77
C PRO A 288 -14.31 -11.76 21.58
N ALA A 289 -14.79 -12.87 21.03
CA ALA A 289 -14.77 -14.19 21.65
C ALA A 289 -14.38 -15.25 20.61
N PRO A 290 -13.70 -16.34 21.03
CA PRO A 290 -13.25 -17.37 20.10
C PRO A 290 -14.44 -18.17 19.53
N LEU A 291 -14.28 -18.57 18.26
CA LEU A 291 -15.15 -19.50 17.57
C LEU A 291 -15.18 -20.85 18.29
N THR A 292 -16.34 -21.49 18.28
CA THR A 292 -16.50 -22.87 18.71
C THR A 292 -15.87 -23.77 17.64
N PRO A 293 -14.92 -24.66 17.99
CA PRO A 293 -14.29 -25.56 17.02
C PRO A 293 -15.31 -26.37 16.22
N ASP A 294 -14.98 -26.65 14.96
CA ASP A 294 -15.77 -27.48 14.02
C ASP A 294 -17.23 -27.01 13.82
N SER A 295 -17.55 -25.77 14.21
CA SER A 295 -18.89 -25.21 14.07
C SER A 295 -19.01 -24.39 12.79
N THR A 296 -20.19 -24.44 12.16
CA THR A 296 -20.49 -23.66 10.94
C THR A 296 -21.09 -22.30 11.30
N TYR A 297 -20.61 -21.26 10.63
CA TYR A 297 -21.03 -19.88 10.84
C TYR A 297 -21.47 -19.22 9.52
N ILE A 298 -22.32 -18.21 9.66
CA ILE A 298 -22.75 -17.30 8.59
C ILE A 298 -22.27 -15.91 8.96
N VAL A 299 -21.51 -15.27 8.08
CA VAL A 299 -21.15 -13.86 8.21
C VAL A 299 -22.05 -13.02 7.31
N VAL A 300 -22.54 -11.89 7.83
CA VAL A 300 -23.27 -10.88 7.11
C VAL A 300 -22.50 -9.57 7.21
N VAL A 301 -22.11 -9.00 6.06
CA VAL A 301 -21.43 -7.71 5.96
C VAL A 301 -22.33 -6.73 5.26
N GLU A 302 -22.41 -5.50 5.76
CA GLU A 302 -23.26 -4.45 5.20
C GLU A 302 -22.57 -3.09 5.26
N GLY A 303 -22.81 -2.27 4.24
CA GLY A 303 -22.44 -0.86 4.23
C GLY A 303 -20.95 -0.60 4.02
N VAL A 304 -20.22 -1.54 3.41
CA VAL A 304 -18.82 -1.29 3.01
C VAL A 304 -18.79 -0.46 1.72
N THR A 305 -17.77 0.37 1.60
CA THR A 305 -17.54 1.26 0.44
C THR A 305 -16.28 0.78 -0.29
N ASN A 306 -16.32 0.63 -1.62
CA ASN A 306 -15.14 0.22 -2.38
C ASN A 306 -14.14 1.38 -2.61
N ILE A 307 -13.02 1.09 -3.28
CA ILE A 307 -11.97 2.07 -3.63
C ILE A 307 -12.47 3.22 -4.53
N ARG A 308 -13.67 3.08 -5.11
CA ARG A 308 -14.32 4.09 -5.95
C ARG A 308 -15.43 4.85 -5.24
N ASP A 309 -15.47 4.78 -3.92
CA ASP A 309 -16.50 5.41 -3.09
C ASP A 309 -17.93 4.94 -3.42
N VAL A 310 -18.08 3.76 -4.05
CA VAL A 310 -19.40 3.16 -4.33
C VAL A 310 -19.93 2.51 -3.04
N PRO A 311 -21.05 3.01 -2.50
CA PRO A 311 -21.57 2.54 -1.22
C PRO A 311 -22.43 1.28 -1.37
N GLY A 312 -22.86 0.71 -0.24
CA GLY A 312 -23.84 -0.36 -0.20
C GLY A 312 -23.27 -1.76 -0.48
N GLY A 313 -21.94 -1.90 -0.43
CA GLY A 313 -21.27 -3.18 -0.54
C GLY A 313 -21.55 -4.07 0.67
N GLY A 314 -21.23 -5.35 0.53
CA GLY A 314 -21.45 -6.37 1.55
C GLY A 314 -21.85 -7.71 0.98
N GLY A 315 -22.56 -8.50 1.78
CA GLY A 315 -23.06 -9.80 1.38
C GLY A 315 -23.09 -10.82 2.52
N THR A 316 -23.29 -12.07 2.16
CA THR A 316 -23.39 -13.17 3.10
C THR A 316 -22.53 -14.34 2.65
N ALA A 317 -21.73 -14.88 3.57
CA ALA A 317 -20.89 -16.05 3.30
C ALA A 317 -20.96 -17.05 4.46
N ARG A 318 -20.73 -18.33 4.14
CA ARG A 318 -20.65 -19.43 5.11
C ARG A 318 -19.21 -19.90 5.24
N PHE A 319 -18.80 -20.26 6.45
CA PHE A 319 -17.50 -20.85 6.71
C PHE A 319 -17.56 -21.79 7.93
N VAL A 320 -16.51 -22.61 8.08
CA VAL A 320 -16.35 -23.55 9.20
C VAL A 320 -15.18 -23.07 10.08
N ALA A 321 -15.38 -23.09 11.39
CA ALA A 321 -14.33 -22.76 12.35
C ALA A 321 -13.22 -23.83 12.35
N PRO A 322 -11.97 -23.45 12.65
CA PRO A 322 -10.86 -24.40 12.67
C PRO A 322 -11.08 -25.48 13.74
N PRO A 323 -10.54 -26.69 13.53
CA PRO A 323 -10.55 -27.73 14.55
C PRO A 323 -9.70 -27.31 15.75
N LEU A 324 -9.94 -27.94 16.91
CA LEU A 324 -9.11 -27.72 18.10
C LEU A 324 -7.66 -28.10 17.76
N PRO A 325 -6.65 -27.25 18.05
CA PRO A 325 -5.27 -27.62 17.85
C PRO A 325 -4.95 -28.88 18.68
N PRO A 326 -4.15 -29.82 18.14
CA PRO A 326 -3.76 -31.01 18.89
C PRO A 326 -3.05 -30.60 20.19
N PRO A 327 -3.24 -31.36 21.29
CA PRO A 327 -2.56 -31.06 22.55
C PRO A 327 -1.05 -31.02 22.33
N PRO A 328 -0.31 -30.10 23.01
CA PRO A 328 1.13 -30.04 22.89
C PRO A 328 1.72 -31.41 23.24
N GLU A 329 2.57 -31.92 22.36
CA GLU A 329 3.28 -33.17 22.57
C GLU A 329 4.03 -33.05 23.90
N ALA A 330 3.74 -33.95 24.84
CA ALA A 330 4.33 -33.90 26.17
C ALA A 330 5.86 -33.88 26.00
N PRO A 331 6.58 -32.97 26.69
CA PRO A 331 8.03 -33.00 26.66
C PRO A 331 8.50 -34.41 27.03
N PRO A 332 9.51 -34.96 26.34
CA PRO A 332 10.02 -36.28 26.66
C PRO A 332 10.32 -36.34 28.16
N PRO A 333 9.97 -37.43 28.85
CA PRO A 333 10.21 -37.54 30.28
C PRO A 333 11.69 -37.29 30.56
N ASP A 334 11.95 -36.35 31.46
CA ASP A 334 13.28 -35.93 31.88
C ASP A 334 13.98 -37.11 32.58
N THR A 335 14.74 -37.90 31.82
CA THR A 335 15.52 -39.02 32.35
C THR A 335 16.84 -38.52 32.92
N THR A 336 16.77 -37.73 34.00
CA THR A 336 17.86 -37.59 34.97
C THR A 336 17.30 -37.83 36.37
N ALA A 337 16.81 -39.05 36.60
CA ALA A 337 16.63 -39.61 37.93
C ALA A 337 17.81 -40.53 38.23
N GLY A 338 18.43 -40.31 39.39
CA GLY A 338 19.79 -40.73 39.74
C GLY A 338 20.07 -42.23 39.70
N ASP A 339 21.27 -42.54 39.23
CA ASP A 339 21.91 -43.83 39.42
C ASP A 339 22.53 -43.89 40.82
N THR A 340 21.76 -44.37 41.80
CA THR A 340 22.30 -44.87 43.07
C THR A 340 21.59 -46.18 43.44
N ALA A 341 22.14 -47.29 42.94
CA ALA A 341 21.98 -48.61 43.54
C ALA A 341 23.39 -49.27 43.52
N ALA A 342 23.85 -50.01 44.52
CA ALA A 342 23.12 -50.90 45.40
C ALA A 342 23.93 -51.24 46.66
N THR A 343 23.24 -51.41 47.78
CA THR A 343 23.73 -52.12 48.97
C THR A 343 23.39 -53.61 48.84
N PRO A 344 24.33 -54.56 48.99
CA PRO A 344 24.01 -55.99 48.90
C PRO A 344 23.44 -56.52 50.22
N SER A 345 22.36 -57.31 50.13
CA SER A 345 21.77 -58.08 51.24
C SER A 345 22.53 -59.40 51.52
N PRO A 346 22.53 -59.92 52.77
CA PRO A 346 23.33 -61.08 53.17
C PRO A 346 22.71 -62.44 52.82
N PRO A 347 23.50 -63.53 52.77
CA PRO A 347 23.04 -64.84 52.31
C PRO A 347 22.26 -65.62 53.39
N ARG A 348 21.15 -66.27 52.98
CA ARG A 348 20.36 -67.20 53.80
C ARG A 348 20.96 -68.61 53.81
N ALA A 349 20.87 -69.22 55.00
CA ALA A 349 21.42 -70.53 55.37
C ALA A 349 20.77 -71.73 54.66
N ARG A 350 21.59 -72.76 54.42
CA ARG A 350 21.23 -74.10 53.94
C ARG A 350 20.47 -74.88 55.01
N ARG A 351 19.48 -75.68 54.59
CA ARG A 351 18.92 -76.77 55.41
C ARG A 351 18.56 -78.00 54.58
N ASP A 352 19.37 -79.03 54.79
CA ASP A 352 19.11 -80.47 54.92
C ASP A 352 18.21 -81.22 53.92
N LEU A 353 18.87 -82.10 53.16
CA LEU A 353 18.31 -83.24 52.45
C LEU A 353 17.94 -84.37 53.44
N ARG A 354 16.71 -84.88 53.33
CA ARG A 354 16.30 -86.18 53.90
C ARG A 354 16.78 -87.33 53.02
N PRO A 355 17.14 -88.50 53.59
CA PRO A 355 17.26 -89.75 52.83
C PRO A 355 15.99 -90.60 52.97
N ARG A 356 15.67 -91.40 51.95
CA ARG A 356 14.86 -92.62 52.09
C ARG A 356 15.27 -93.70 51.07
N PRO A 357 15.01 -94.97 51.40
CA PRO A 357 15.79 -96.13 50.96
C PRO A 357 15.10 -96.93 49.84
N GLY A 358 15.86 -97.85 49.24
CA GLY A 358 15.40 -98.85 48.27
C GLY A 358 16.60 -99.51 47.62
#